data_AF-A0A1F1L6R6-F1
#
_entry.id   AF-A0A1F1L6R6-F1
#
_cell.length_a   1.000
_cell.length_b   1.000
_cell.length_c   1.000
_cell.angle_alpha   90.00
_cell.angle_beta   90.00
_cell.angle_gamma   90.00
#
_symmetry.space_group_name_H-M   'P 1'
#
loop_
_entity.id
_entity.type
_entity.pdbx_description
1 polymer ?
#
loop_
_entity_poly.entity_id
_entity_poly.type
_entity_poly.pdbx_seq_one_letter_code
_entity_poly.pdbx_strand_id
1 'polypeptide(L)'
;ASAVLVAAIVVARLGQPPDSAPGSPPRQSVLALLETVRVVDAREPVPGYDRECSGASACVFGPAWSDTTEAPGSGNGCSTRHDVLARDLRGGTPVPGSPCERDGGVLVDPYTGRTVDVGVTGLRGIHVDHVYPLSAAWDLGAWAWSPSRRAAFANDVDHNLLAVTAAVNTGKSDSTPADWLPPDPTRHCFYASRYLTAATAYGLPVTRSDHEALADAARRCPAGR
;
A
#
# COMPACT_ATOMS: atom_id res chain seq x y z
N ALA A 1 -14.20 50.53 -40.93
CA ALA A 1 -14.75 49.68 -39.86
C ALA A 1 -14.80 48.25 -40.37
N SER A 2 -13.85 47.41 -39.97
CA SER A 2 -13.80 46.00 -40.37
C SER A 2 -13.51 45.19 -39.12
N ALA A 3 -14.54 44.52 -38.60
CA ALA A 3 -14.42 43.62 -37.45
C ALA A 3 -14.03 42.22 -37.96
N VAL A 4 -12.86 41.74 -37.53
CA VAL A 4 -12.44 40.35 -37.75
C VAL A 4 -13.04 39.51 -36.62
N LEU A 5 -13.96 38.61 -36.96
CA LEU A 5 -14.56 37.67 -36.03
C LEU A 5 -13.58 36.51 -35.81
N VAL A 6 -12.93 36.46 -34.63
CA VAL A 6 -12.13 35.30 -34.22
C VAL A 6 -13.08 34.27 -33.62
N ALA A 7 -13.37 33.21 -34.37
CA ALA A 7 -14.11 32.07 -33.85
C ALA A 7 -13.20 31.26 -32.91
N ALA A 8 -13.41 31.38 -31.60
CA ALA A 8 -12.79 30.52 -30.62
C ALA A 8 -13.42 29.12 -30.70
N ILE A 9 -12.67 28.15 -31.21
CA ILE A 9 -13.04 26.73 -31.13
C ILE A 9 -12.87 26.30 -29.67
N VAL A 10 -13.97 26.31 -28.92
CA VAL A 10 -14.03 25.63 -27.63
C VAL A 10 -14.19 24.14 -27.92
N VAL A 11 -13.09 23.39 -27.83
CA VAL A 11 -13.16 21.92 -27.77
C VAL A 11 -13.75 21.57 -26.41
N ALA A 12 -15.05 21.32 -26.37
CA ALA A 12 -15.72 20.77 -25.21
C ALA A 12 -15.10 19.38 -24.91
N ARG A 13 -14.26 19.31 -23.87
CA ARG A 13 -13.80 18.03 -23.32
C ARG A 13 -14.96 17.38 -22.60
N LEU A 14 -15.66 16.49 -23.29
CA LEU A 14 -16.67 15.63 -22.67
C LEU A 14 -15.97 14.67 -21.68
N GLY A 15 -16.16 14.90 -20.38
CA GLY A 15 -16.23 13.85 -19.35
C GLY A 15 -14.98 13.03 -19.00
N GLN A 16 -13.81 13.63 -18.79
CA GLN A 16 -12.70 12.93 -18.12
C GLN A 16 -12.59 13.39 -16.67
N PRO A 17 -12.96 12.56 -15.69
CA PRO A 17 -12.49 12.82 -14.34
C PRO A 17 -10.96 12.57 -14.28
N PRO A 18 -10.24 13.20 -13.33
CA PRO A 18 -8.78 13.22 -13.30
C PRO A 18 -8.26 11.89 -12.74
N ASP A 19 -8.33 10.81 -13.52
CA ASP A 19 -8.93 9.63 -12.89
C ASP A 19 -8.07 8.69 -12.06
N SER A 20 -6.75 8.68 -12.20
CA SER A 20 -5.96 7.74 -11.39
C SER A 20 -4.51 8.15 -11.27
N ALA A 21 -3.93 7.84 -10.11
CA ALA A 21 -2.52 7.99 -9.86
C ALA A 21 -1.63 7.22 -10.84
N PRO A 22 -0.42 7.73 -11.13
CA PRO A 22 0.62 6.93 -11.77
C PRO A 22 0.83 5.59 -11.06
N GLY A 23 0.98 4.52 -11.84
CA GLY A 23 1.09 3.15 -11.31
C GLY A 23 -0.26 2.45 -11.06
N SER A 24 -1.40 3.14 -11.19
CA SER A 24 -2.71 2.49 -11.15
C SER A 24 -2.90 1.58 -12.37
N PRO A 25 -3.27 0.30 -12.19
CA PRO A 25 -3.49 -0.61 -13.31
C PRO A 25 -4.83 -0.34 -14.02
N PRO A 26 -5.03 -0.88 -15.23
CA PRO A 26 -6.35 -0.85 -15.88
C PRO A 26 -7.45 -1.46 -15.01
N ARG A 27 -8.67 -0.93 -15.12
CA ARG A 27 -9.83 -1.41 -14.34
C ARG A 27 -10.01 -2.92 -14.41
N GLN A 28 -9.85 -3.51 -15.59
CA GLN A 28 -10.03 -4.95 -15.79
C GLN A 28 -9.08 -5.80 -14.93
N SER A 29 -7.86 -5.34 -14.70
CA SER A 29 -6.90 -6.05 -13.85
C SER A 29 -7.37 -6.09 -12.39
N VAL A 30 -7.96 -5.01 -11.88
CA VAL A 30 -8.50 -4.95 -10.52
C VAL A 30 -9.77 -5.79 -10.41
N LEU A 31 -10.64 -5.76 -11.42
CA LEU A 31 -11.84 -6.60 -11.47
C LEU A 31 -11.49 -8.10 -11.47
N ALA A 32 -10.45 -8.51 -12.20
CA ALA A 32 -9.98 -9.91 -12.16
C ALA A 32 -9.49 -10.34 -10.77
N LEU A 33 -8.85 -9.43 -10.01
CA LEU A 33 -8.48 -9.71 -8.62
C LEU A 33 -9.73 -9.80 -7.72
N LEU A 34 -10.73 -8.94 -7.92
CA LEU A 34 -12.00 -8.98 -7.18
C LEU A 34 -12.80 -10.26 -7.43
N GLU A 35 -12.72 -10.83 -8.63
CA GLU A 35 -13.36 -12.10 -8.99
C GLU A 35 -12.66 -13.31 -8.38
N THR A 36 -11.35 -13.21 -8.10
CA THR A 36 -10.53 -14.34 -7.62
C THR A 36 -10.34 -14.34 -6.10
N VAL A 37 -10.37 -13.17 -5.45
CA VAL A 37 -10.20 -13.06 -4.01
C VAL A 37 -11.35 -13.74 -3.27
N ARG A 38 -11.03 -14.53 -2.25
CA ARG A 38 -12.06 -15.14 -1.39
C ARG A 38 -12.77 -14.05 -0.59
N VAL A 39 -14.09 -14.12 -0.53
CA VAL A 39 -14.91 -13.20 0.27
C VAL A 39 -15.47 -13.94 1.48
N VAL A 40 -15.36 -13.33 2.66
CA VAL A 40 -16.01 -13.76 3.91
C VAL A 40 -16.99 -12.70 4.36
N ASP A 41 -17.95 -13.05 5.22
CA ASP A 41 -19.00 -12.10 5.61
C ASP A 41 -18.45 -10.91 6.41
N ALA A 42 -17.63 -11.18 7.42
CA ALA A 42 -17.05 -10.16 8.30
C ALA A 42 -15.68 -10.57 8.83
N ARG A 43 -14.96 -9.59 9.38
CA ARG A 43 -13.73 -9.81 10.15
C ARG A 43 -14.12 -10.16 11.59
N GLU A 44 -13.70 -11.33 12.05
CA GLU A 44 -13.91 -11.79 13.41
C GLU A 44 -12.59 -11.74 14.20
N PRO A 45 -12.49 -10.99 15.31
CA PRO A 45 -11.27 -10.91 16.09
C PRO A 45 -10.80 -12.27 16.61
N VAL A 46 -9.53 -12.60 16.39
CA VAL A 46 -8.91 -13.84 16.88
C VAL A 46 -7.92 -13.50 18.02
N PRO A 47 -8.08 -14.08 19.22
CA PRO A 47 -7.14 -13.86 20.32
C PRO A 47 -5.69 -14.23 19.98
N GLY A 48 -4.74 -13.64 20.69
CA GLY A 48 -3.32 -13.98 20.56
C GLY A 48 -2.56 -13.20 19.50
N TYR A 49 -3.18 -12.21 18.86
CA TYR A 49 -2.43 -11.23 18.09
C TYR A 49 -1.52 -10.42 19.02
N ASP A 50 -0.23 -10.47 18.75
CA ASP A 50 0.75 -9.56 19.34
C ASP A 50 1.71 -9.07 18.26
N ARG A 51 1.71 -7.76 18.05
CA ARG A 51 2.59 -7.09 17.11
C ARG A 51 3.98 -6.89 17.69
N GLU A 52 4.05 -6.61 18.98
CA GLU A 52 5.27 -6.18 19.63
C GLU A 52 6.02 -7.40 20.14
N CYS A 53 7.33 -7.47 19.89
CA CYS A 53 8.15 -8.55 20.42
C CYS A 53 8.46 -8.30 21.92
N SER A 54 7.47 -7.86 22.70
CA SER A 54 7.65 -7.36 24.07
C SER A 54 6.87 -8.21 25.08
N GLY A 55 7.43 -8.34 26.29
CA GLY A 55 6.81 -9.14 27.35
C GLY A 55 6.97 -10.66 27.18
N ALA A 56 5.96 -11.42 27.61
CA ALA A 56 5.97 -12.89 27.61
C ALA A 56 5.46 -13.53 26.30
N SER A 57 4.86 -12.74 25.41
CA SER A 57 4.33 -13.19 24.12
C SER A 57 5.33 -12.89 23.01
N ALA A 58 5.52 -13.84 22.10
CA ALA A 58 6.31 -13.60 20.89
C ALA A 58 5.48 -12.81 19.88
N CYS A 59 6.08 -11.80 19.25
CA CYS A 59 5.48 -11.14 18.09
C CYS A 59 5.12 -12.17 17.02
N VAL A 60 3.83 -12.30 16.73
CA VAL A 60 3.34 -13.45 15.96
C VAL A 60 3.78 -13.40 14.50
N PHE A 61 4.10 -12.21 14.00
CA PHE A 61 4.68 -11.98 12.67
C PHE A 61 6.22 -11.93 12.67
N GLY A 62 6.86 -12.25 13.80
CA GLY A 62 8.31 -12.18 13.96
C GLY A 62 8.83 -10.74 14.12
N PRO A 63 10.16 -10.57 14.24
CA PRO A 63 10.78 -9.26 14.38
C PRO A 63 10.43 -8.34 13.20
N ALA A 64 10.14 -7.08 13.51
CA ALA A 64 9.84 -6.09 12.49
C ALA A 64 11.06 -5.85 11.58
N TRP A 65 10.80 -5.75 10.27
CA TRP A 65 11.79 -5.41 9.24
C TRP A 65 12.95 -6.41 9.15
N SER A 66 12.62 -7.70 9.27
CA SER A 66 13.59 -8.78 9.27
C SER A 66 14.09 -9.09 7.87
N ASP A 67 15.42 -9.15 7.72
CA ASP A 67 16.11 -9.57 6.50
C ASP A 67 16.34 -11.09 6.43
N THR A 68 15.83 -11.85 7.40
CA THR A 68 16.05 -13.30 7.50
C THR A 68 14.73 -14.07 7.35
N THR A 69 13.90 -13.65 6.40
CA THR A 69 12.61 -14.27 6.10
C THR A 69 12.60 -14.90 4.70
N GLU A 70 11.51 -15.57 4.34
CA GLU A 70 11.28 -16.10 3.00
C GLU A 70 10.61 -15.06 2.07
N ALA A 71 10.48 -13.81 2.50
CA ALA A 71 9.85 -12.76 1.71
C ALA A 71 10.72 -12.30 0.53
N PRO A 72 10.11 -11.83 -0.57
CA PRO A 72 10.82 -11.05 -1.58
C PRO A 72 11.58 -9.89 -0.94
N GLY A 73 12.80 -9.64 -1.41
CA GLY A 73 13.70 -8.60 -0.88
C GLY A 73 14.57 -9.05 0.30
N SER A 74 14.28 -10.18 0.95
CA SER A 74 15.04 -10.68 2.10
C SER A 74 16.38 -11.34 1.71
N GLY A 75 17.33 -11.35 2.64
CA GLY A 75 18.63 -12.01 2.54
C GLY A 75 19.71 -11.17 1.83
N ASN A 76 19.51 -9.86 1.72
CA ASN A 76 20.40 -8.97 0.97
C ASN A 76 21.33 -8.12 1.87
N GLY A 77 21.23 -8.27 3.19
CA GLY A 77 21.99 -7.51 4.19
C GLY A 77 21.31 -6.21 4.63
N CYS A 78 20.13 -5.90 4.10
CA CYS A 78 19.33 -4.71 4.40
C CYS A 78 18.06 -5.09 5.14
N SER A 79 17.66 -4.27 6.13
CA SER A 79 16.34 -4.46 6.72
C SER A 79 15.28 -4.23 5.64
N THR A 80 14.15 -4.94 5.74
CA THR A 80 13.02 -4.75 4.83
C THR A 80 12.57 -3.30 4.74
N ARG A 81 12.67 -2.56 5.85
CA ARG A 81 12.39 -1.12 5.86
C ARG A 81 13.32 -0.35 4.93
N HIS A 82 14.61 -0.64 4.95
CA HIS A 82 15.56 -0.02 4.04
C HIS A 82 15.27 -0.38 2.57
N ASP A 83 14.88 -1.62 2.29
CA ASP A 83 14.50 -2.02 0.93
C ASP A 83 13.30 -1.23 0.40
N VAL A 84 12.25 -1.09 1.23
CA VAL A 84 11.06 -0.30 0.86
C VAL A 84 11.42 1.17 0.64
N LEU A 85 12.22 1.76 1.53
CA LEU A 85 12.65 3.15 1.39
C LEU A 85 13.53 3.36 0.14
N ALA A 86 14.45 2.44 -0.15
CA ALA A 86 15.29 2.50 -1.33
C ALA A 86 14.48 2.38 -2.63
N ARG A 87 13.39 1.60 -2.62
CA ARG A 87 12.47 1.45 -3.77
C ARG A 87 11.59 2.69 -3.97
N ASP A 88 11.02 3.22 -2.89
CA ASP A 88 9.94 4.20 -2.98
C ASP A 88 10.42 5.65 -2.94
N LEU A 89 11.60 5.92 -2.35
CA LEU A 89 12.19 7.26 -2.34
C LEU A 89 12.97 7.52 -3.62
N ARG A 90 12.78 8.71 -4.20
CA ARG A 90 13.50 9.16 -5.40
C ARG A 90 14.62 10.10 -5.03
N GLY A 91 15.79 9.91 -5.65
CA GLY A 91 16.91 10.84 -5.53
C GLY A 91 17.59 10.87 -4.15
N GLY A 92 17.36 9.87 -3.30
CA GLY A 92 18.15 9.69 -2.08
C GLY A 92 19.58 9.27 -2.41
N THR A 93 20.55 9.77 -1.66
CA THR A 93 21.98 9.48 -1.89
C THR A 93 22.45 8.33 -1.01
N PRO A 94 23.37 7.46 -1.48
CA PRO A 94 23.96 6.43 -0.63
C PRO A 94 24.69 7.03 0.58
N VAL A 95 24.46 6.48 1.78
CA VAL A 95 25.22 6.86 2.98
C VAL A 95 26.56 6.12 2.97
N PRO A 96 27.71 6.81 3.10
CA PRO A 96 29.01 6.16 3.17
C PRO A 96 29.09 5.14 4.32
N GLY A 97 29.53 3.92 4.02
CA GLY A 97 29.66 2.85 5.02
C GLY A 97 28.40 2.04 5.28
N SER A 98 27.28 2.35 4.61
CA SER A 98 26.05 1.55 4.67
C SER A 98 25.58 1.15 3.27
N PRO A 99 25.43 -0.15 2.96
CA PRO A 99 24.92 -0.58 1.66
C PRO A 99 23.42 -0.28 1.47
N CYS A 100 22.71 0.01 2.56
CA CYS A 100 21.24 0.05 2.61
C CYS A 100 20.69 1.46 2.83
N GLU A 101 21.42 2.29 3.59
CA GLU A 101 20.92 3.60 3.98
C GLU A 101 20.99 4.59 2.82
N ARG A 102 19.92 5.38 2.73
CA ARG A 102 19.80 6.51 1.82
C ARG A 102 19.61 7.77 2.65
N ASP A 103 20.34 8.82 2.32
CA ASP A 103 20.14 10.15 2.88
C ASP A 103 19.17 10.96 2.00
N GLY A 104 18.25 11.65 2.65
CA GLY A 104 17.21 12.44 2.01
C GLY A 104 16.35 11.68 1.00
N GLY A 105 16.07 12.35 -0.13
CA GLY A 105 15.19 11.87 -1.18
C GLY A 105 13.78 12.45 -1.11
N VAL A 106 12.98 12.11 -2.12
CA VAL A 106 11.62 12.62 -2.29
C VAL A 106 10.64 11.45 -2.32
N LEU A 107 9.62 11.51 -1.45
CA LEU A 107 8.47 10.61 -1.50
C LEU A 107 7.31 11.31 -2.20
N VAL A 108 6.73 10.68 -3.21
CA VAL A 108 5.36 11.00 -3.65
C VAL A 108 4.45 10.05 -2.91
N ASP A 109 3.83 10.52 -1.83
CA ASP A 109 3.06 9.68 -0.93
C ASP A 109 1.92 8.99 -1.70
N PRO A 110 1.88 7.65 -1.73
CA PRO A 110 0.93 6.92 -2.57
C PRO A 110 -0.52 7.05 -2.09
N TYR A 111 -0.77 7.50 -0.86
CA TYR A 111 -2.11 7.66 -0.29
C TYR A 111 -2.61 9.11 -0.34
N THR A 112 -1.72 10.09 -0.18
CA THR A 112 -2.11 11.50 -0.17
C THR A 112 -1.80 12.24 -1.47
N GLY A 113 -0.97 11.66 -2.33
CA GLY A 113 -0.47 12.30 -3.54
C GLY A 113 0.50 13.46 -3.32
N ARG A 114 0.80 13.80 -2.06
CA ARG A 114 1.71 14.89 -1.70
C ARG A 114 3.15 14.49 -1.95
N THR A 115 3.92 15.42 -2.51
CA THR A 115 5.38 15.30 -2.62
C THR A 115 6.02 15.79 -1.33
N VAL A 116 6.86 14.96 -0.73
CA VAL A 116 7.54 15.22 0.54
C VAL A 116 9.04 15.08 0.35
N ASP A 117 9.77 16.13 0.73
CA ASP A 117 11.22 16.09 0.86
C ASP A 117 11.58 15.44 2.21
N VAL A 118 12.26 14.30 2.15
CA VAL A 118 12.67 13.52 3.32
C VAL A 118 13.85 14.17 4.04
N GLY A 119 14.69 14.95 3.36
CA GLY A 119 15.75 15.74 3.99
C GLY A 119 15.18 16.82 4.91
N VAL A 120 14.00 17.36 4.59
CA VAL A 120 13.30 18.34 5.44
C VAL A 120 12.45 17.66 6.51
N THR A 121 11.69 16.63 6.14
CA THR A 121 10.73 15.96 7.04
C THR A 121 11.42 15.02 8.03
N GLY A 122 12.60 14.53 7.65
CA GLY A 122 13.32 13.47 8.34
C GLY A 122 12.72 12.09 8.08
N LEU A 123 13.57 11.05 8.11
CA LEU A 123 13.17 9.65 7.89
C LEU A 123 12.13 9.14 8.91
N ARG A 124 12.03 9.76 10.09
CA ARG A 124 10.99 9.43 11.09
C ARG A 124 9.59 9.83 10.64
N GLY A 125 9.47 10.82 9.76
CA GLY A 125 8.19 11.22 9.18
C GLY A 125 7.70 10.31 8.06
N ILE A 126 8.50 9.30 7.68
CA ILE A 126 8.17 8.31 6.67
C ILE A 126 7.98 6.95 7.34
N HIS A 127 6.77 6.40 7.26
CA HIS A 127 6.45 5.06 7.72
C HIS A 127 6.54 4.07 6.55
N VAL A 128 6.68 2.80 6.88
CA VAL A 128 6.39 1.70 5.95
C VAL A 128 5.06 1.10 6.41
N ASP A 129 4.06 1.17 5.56
CA ASP A 129 2.72 0.63 5.81
C ASP A 129 2.61 -0.81 5.33
N HIS A 130 1.87 -1.61 6.09
CA HIS A 130 1.31 -2.88 5.65
C HIS A 130 -0.04 -2.59 4.99
N VAL A 131 -0.07 -2.59 3.66
CA VAL A 131 -1.26 -2.24 2.87
C VAL A 131 -2.46 -3.08 3.32
N TYR A 132 -2.25 -4.40 3.45
CA TYR A 132 -3.11 -5.30 4.18
C TYR A 132 -2.61 -5.38 5.65
N PRO A 133 -3.37 -4.83 6.62
CA PRO A 133 -2.90 -4.73 8.01
C PRO A 133 -2.59 -6.08 8.64
N LEU A 134 -1.56 -6.14 9.49
CA LEU A 134 -1.14 -7.38 10.17
C LEU A 134 -2.23 -7.94 11.10
N SER A 135 -2.94 -7.10 11.84
CA SER A 135 -4.03 -7.54 12.72
C SER A 135 -5.23 -8.06 11.93
N ALA A 136 -5.57 -7.41 10.81
CA ALA A 136 -6.59 -7.92 9.90
C ALA A 136 -6.17 -9.27 9.30
N ALA A 137 -4.91 -9.41 8.89
CA ALA A 137 -4.41 -10.68 8.34
C ALA A 137 -4.49 -11.80 9.38
N TRP A 138 -4.15 -11.51 10.64
CA TRP A 138 -4.30 -12.44 11.76
C TRP A 138 -5.74 -12.94 11.86
N ASP A 139 -6.69 -12.03 12.01
CA ASP A 139 -8.12 -12.32 12.16
C ASP A 139 -8.68 -13.09 10.95
N LEU A 140 -8.21 -12.77 9.74
CA LEU A 140 -8.69 -13.33 8.49
C LEU A 140 -7.95 -14.61 8.04
N GLY A 141 -7.14 -15.19 8.93
CA GLY A 141 -6.66 -16.58 8.82
C GLY A 141 -5.16 -16.77 9.00
N ALA A 142 -4.35 -15.71 9.10
CA ALA A 142 -2.91 -15.84 9.28
C ALA A 142 -2.53 -16.43 10.64
N TRP A 143 -3.44 -16.42 11.63
CA TRP A 143 -3.26 -17.11 12.91
C TRP A 143 -2.95 -18.61 12.74
N ALA A 144 -3.50 -19.23 11.70
CA ALA A 144 -3.31 -20.65 11.40
C ALA A 144 -2.05 -20.94 10.56
N TRP A 145 -1.33 -19.92 10.09
CA TRP A 145 -0.12 -20.10 9.29
C TRP A 145 1.07 -20.57 10.12
N SER A 146 2.11 -21.06 9.43
CA SER A 146 3.42 -21.22 10.06
C SER A 146 3.99 -19.85 10.46
N PRO A 147 4.85 -19.79 11.49
CA PRO A 147 5.57 -18.56 11.83
C PRO A 147 6.39 -18.00 10.65
N SER A 148 7.03 -18.87 9.85
CA SER A 148 7.80 -18.45 8.67
C SER A 148 6.94 -17.73 7.63
N ARG A 149 5.73 -18.22 7.36
CA ARG A 149 4.79 -17.59 6.41
C ARG A 149 4.26 -16.26 6.93
N ARG A 150 3.99 -16.15 8.23
CA ARG A 150 3.64 -14.85 8.84
C ARG A 150 4.80 -13.86 8.71
N ALA A 151 6.02 -14.27 9.05
CA ALA A 151 7.20 -13.42 8.90
C ALA A 151 7.41 -12.99 7.44
N ALA A 152 7.20 -13.89 6.47
CA ALA A 152 7.27 -13.55 5.07
C ALA A 152 6.23 -12.48 4.67
N PHE A 153 4.96 -12.66 5.06
CA PHE A 153 3.89 -11.67 4.78
C PHE A 153 4.18 -10.28 5.37
N ALA A 154 4.73 -10.24 6.60
CA ALA A 154 5.06 -8.98 7.26
C ALA A 154 6.26 -8.26 6.64
N ASN A 155 7.07 -8.96 5.85
CA ASN A 155 8.28 -8.42 5.24
C ASN A 155 8.24 -8.43 3.70
N ASP A 156 7.09 -8.72 3.08
CA ASP A 156 6.95 -8.76 1.62
C ASP A 156 6.93 -7.34 1.02
N VAL A 157 8.10 -6.92 0.52
CA VAL A 157 8.24 -5.63 -0.11
C VAL A 157 7.38 -5.53 -1.36
N ASP A 158 7.31 -6.57 -2.19
CA ASP A 158 6.68 -6.51 -3.50
C ASP A 158 5.17 -6.32 -3.41
N HIS A 159 4.52 -7.02 -2.48
CA HIS A 159 3.06 -7.09 -2.41
C HIS A 159 2.45 -6.25 -1.29
N ASN A 160 3.00 -6.28 -0.07
CA ASN A 160 2.28 -5.76 1.10
C ASN A 160 2.87 -4.47 1.69
N LEU A 161 4.04 -4.01 1.25
CA LEU A 161 4.70 -2.85 1.87
C LEU A 161 4.80 -1.63 0.95
N LEU A 162 4.54 -0.44 1.51
CA LEU A 162 4.70 0.85 0.85
C LEU A 162 5.28 1.90 1.81
N ALA A 163 6.18 2.77 1.33
CA ALA A 163 6.55 3.98 2.05
C ALA A 163 5.43 5.03 1.97
N VAL A 164 5.04 5.59 3.11
CA VAL A 164 3.95 6.57 3.26
C VAL A 164 4.30 7.61 4.31
N THR A 165 3.63 8.76 4.31
CA THR A 165 3.82 9.72 5.40
C THR A 165 3.26 9.17 6.72
N ALA A 166 3.95 9.47 7.83
CA ALA A 166 3.58 8.99 9.16
C ALA A 166 2.13 9.35 9.55
N ALA A 167 1.71 10.57 9.21
CA ALA A 167 0.37 11.07 9.54
C ALA A 167 -0.74 10.26 8.86
N VAL A 168 -0.62 9.97 7.56
CA VAL A 168 -1.66 9.20 6.85
C VAL A 168 -1.70 7.75 7.34
N ASN A 169 -0.54 7.16 7.63
CA ASN A 169 -0.47 5.79 8.13
C ASN A 169 -1.03 5.66 9.55
N THR A 170 -0.80 6.67 10.40
CA THR A 170 -1.39 6.71 11.74
C THR A 170 -2.92 6.81 11.65
N GLY A 171 -3.44 7.59 10.70
CA GLY A 171 -4.87 7.69 10.44
C GLY A 171 -5.49 6.39 9.88
N LYS A 172 -4.76 5.65 9.05
CA LYS A 172 -5.16 4.32 8.58
C LYS A 172 -5.21 3.30 9.72
N SER A 173 -4.15 3.27 10.55
CA SER A 173 -3.97 2.26 11.60
C SER A 173 -4.18 0.84 11.02
N ASP A 174 -5.01 0.03 11.68
CA ASP A 174 -5.34 -1.34 11.30
C ASP A 174 -6.65 -1.48 10.51
N SER A 175 -7.16 -0.36 9.98
CA SER A 175 -8.42 -0.30 9.23
C SER A 175 -8.29 -1.01 7.88
N THR A 176 -9.38 -1.65 7.45
CA THR A 176 -9.52 -2.29 6.14
C THR A 176 -10.31 -1.39 5.17
N PRO A 177 -10.40 -1.72 3.87
CA PRO A 177 -10.96 -0.83 2.85
C PRO A 177 -12.38 -0.28 3.10
N ALA A 178 -13.24 -1.00 3.83
CA ALA A 178 -14.56 -0.52 4.20
C ALA A 178 -14.53 0.66 5.18
N ASP A 179 -13.56 0.65 6.10
CA ASP A 179 -13.42 1.65 7.16
C ASP A 179 -12.48 2.79 6.76
N TRP A 180 -11.54 2.50 5.86
CA TRP A 180 -10.52 3.46 5.44
C TRP A 180 -10.10 3.27 3.99
N LEU A 181 -10.08 4.37 3.24
CA LEU A 181 -9.42 4.48 1.94
C LEU A 181 -8.46 5.68 1.96
N PRO A 182 -7.48 5.73 1.04
CA PRO A 182 -6.65 6.91 0.88
C PRO A 182 -7.48 8.20 0.79
N PRO A 183 -7.06 9.28 1.47
CA PRO A 183 -7.82 10.53 1.51
C PRO A 183 -7.87 11.24 0.15
N ASP A 184 -6.91 10.99 -0.74
CA ASP A 184 -6.94 11.44 -2.13
C ASP A 184 -7.67 10.39 -2.99
N PRO A 185 -8.87 10.68 -3.53
CA PRO A 185 -9.65 9.72 -4.31
C PRO A 185 -9.00 9.29 -5.63
N THR A 186 -7.99 10.03 -6.12
CA THR A 186 -7.23 9.60 -7.30
C THR A 186 -6.31 8.41 -7.00
N ARG A 187 -6.11 8.07 -5.71
CA ARG A 187 -5.29 6.94 -5.24
C ARG A 187 -6.08 5.66 -5.00
N HIS A 188 -7.40 5.71 -5.10
CA HIS A 188 -8.28 4.58 -4.79
C HIS A 188 -7.99 3.36 -5.67
N CYS A 189 -7.79 3.54 -6.98
CA CYS A 189 -7.44 2.42 -7.86
C CYS A 189 -6.11 1.76 -7.47
N PHE A 190 -5.07 2.56 -7.28
CA PHE A 190 -3.76 2.06 -6.87
C PHE A 190 -3.85 1.29 -5.55
N TYR A 191 -4.50 1.87 -4.54
CA TYR A 191 -4.68 1.22 -3.24
C TYR A 191 -5.47 -0.09 -3.35
N ALA A 192 -6.60 -0.08 -4.08
CA ALA A 192 -7.41 -1.27 -4.26
C ALA A 192 -6.62 -2.40 -4.94
N SER A 193 -5.86 -2.07 -5.98
CA SER A 193 -4.97 -3.03 -6.64
C SER A 193 -3.93 -3.59 -5.67
N ARG A 194 -3.25 -2.74 -4.88
CA ARG A 194 -2.22 -3.20 -3.94
C ARG A 194 -2.80 -4.09 -2.85
N TYR A 195 -3.93 -3.71 -2.27
CA TYR A 195 -4.62 -4.47 -1.23
C TYR A 195 -5.04 -5.85 -1.74
N LEU A 196 -5.69 -5.90 -2.90
CA LEU A 196 -6.12 -7.15 -3.53
C LEU A 196 -4.94 -8.03 -3.93
N THR A 197 -3.88 -7.44 -4.49
CA THR A 197 -2.65 -8.18 -4.82
C THR A 197 -2.07 -8.88 -3.58
N ALA A 198 -1.94 -8.16 -2.45
CA ALA A 198 -1.48 -8.74 -1.19
C ALA A 198 -2.41 -9.87 -0.70
N ALA A 199 -3.73 -9.63 -0.74
CA ALA A 199 -4.72 -10.63 -0.35
C ALA A 199 -4.60 -11.91 -1.20
N THR A 200 -4.56 -11.77 -2.52
CA THR A 200 -4.47 -12.90 -3.45
C THR A 200 -3.14 -13.64 -3.36
N ALA A 201 -2.01 -12.93 -3.24
CA ALA A 201 -0.69 -13.54 -3.16
C ALA A 201 -0.55 -14.45 -1.94
N TYR A 202 -1.22 -14.10 -0.84
CA TYR A 202 -1.17 -14.85 0.41
C TYR A 202 -2.42 -15.70 0.69
N GLY A 203 -3.41 -15.71 -0.20
CA GLY A 203 -4.67 -16.45 0.00
C GLY A 203 -5.52 -15.93 1.16
N LEU A 204 -5.32 -14.67 1.56
CA LEU A 204 -6.15 -14.00 2.56
C LEU A 204 -7.49 -13.59 1.93
N PRO A 205 -8.60 -13.72 2.67
CA PRO A 205 -9.88 -13.24 2.19
C PRO A 205 -9.98 -11.73 2.37
N VAL A 206 -11.03 -11.16 1.79
CA VAL A 206 -11.54 -9.83 2.15
C VAL A 206 -12.94 -9.98 2.74
N THR A 207 -13.37 -9.05 3.58
CA THR A 207 -14.76 -9.03 4.04
C THR A 207 -15.69 -8.60 2.91
N ARG A 208 -16.99 -8.86 3.05
CA ARG A 208 -17.99 -8.43 2.06
C ARG A 208 -18.00 -6.91 1.90
N SER A 209 -17.94 -6.17 3.02
CA SER A 209 -17.87 -4.71 3.00
C SER A 209 -16.57 -4.19 2.37
N ASP A 210 -15.43 -4.85 2.64
CA ASP A 210 -14.16 -4.47 1.99
C ASP A 210 -14.21 -4.74 0.48
N HIS A 211 -14.80 -5.86 0.06
CA HIS A 211 -14.98 -6.20 -1.36
C HIS A 211 -15.79 -5.12 -2.10
N GLU A 212 -16.90 -4.68 -1.50
CA GLU A 212 -17.73 -3.59 -2.04
C GLU A 212 -16.94 -2.28 -2.12
N ALA A 213 -16.22 -1.90 -1.07
CA ALA A 213 -15.38 -0.69 -1.06
C ALA A 213 -14.27 -0.75 -2.12
N LEU A 214 -13.65 -1.92 -2.33
CA LEU A 214 -12.62 -2.15 -3.34
C LEU A 214 -13.20 -2.12 -4.77
N ALA A 215 -14.41 -2.67 -4.98
CA ALA A 215 -15.12 -2.58 -6.25
C ALA A 215 -15.49 -1.13 -6.58
N ASP A 216 -15.88 -0.36 -5.57
CA ASP A 216 -16.16 1.06 -5.67
C ASP A 216 -14.90 1.86 -6.04
N ALA A 217 -13.78 1.58 -5.38
CA ALA A 217 -12.47 2.14 -5.70
C ALA A 217 -12.01 1.79 -7.12
N ALA A 218 -12.30 0.58 -7.60
CA ALA A 218 -11.95 0.12 -8.95
C ALA A 218 -12.63 0.94 -10.06
N ARG A 219 -13.76 1.60 -9.78
CA ARG A 219 -14.38 2.53 -10.73
C ARG A 219 -13.47 3.71 -11.08
N ARG A 220 -12.52 4.06 -10.21
CA ARG A 220 -11.55 5.12 -10.48
C ARG A 220 -10.39 4.65 -11.35
N CYS A 221 -10.21 3.34 -11.55
CA CYS A 221 -9.14 2.86 -12.40
C CYS A 221 -9.24 3.36 -13.85
N PRO A 222 -8.11 3.58 -14.53
CA PRO A 222 -8.10 3.89 -15.95
C PRO A 222 -8.93 2.86 -16.72
N ALA A 223 -9.78 3.36 -17.63
CA ALA A 223 -10.35 2.50 -18.65
C ALA A 223 -9.17 1.94 -19.47
N GLY A 224 -9.06 0.61 -19.55
CA GLY A 224 -8.08 -0.03 -20.43
C GLY A 224 -8.27 0.48 -21.85
N ARG A 225 -7.17 0.63 -22.60
CA ARG A 225 -7.26 0.86 -24.05
C ARG A 225 -7.63 -0.42 -24.77
#